data_AF-A0A5N6R7L6-F1
#
_entry.id   AF-A0A5N6R7L6-F1
#
_cell.length_a   1.000
_cell.length_b   1.000
_cell.length_c   1.000
_cell.angle_alpha   90.00
_cell.angle_beta   90.00
_cell.angle_gamma   90.00
#
_symmetry.space_group_name_H-M   'P 1'
#
loop_
_entity.id
_entity.type
_entity.pdbx_description
1 polymer ?
#
loop_
_entity_poly.entity_id
_entity_poly.type
_entity_poly.pdbx_seq_one_letter_code
_entity_poly.pdbx_strand_id
1 'polypeptide(L)'
;MASKTTVPPVYMAQENGFSEQDITYALNQRKTLRQLIKRGEIDAALGKLRDWYPQIVQDDKSATCFLLHCQKFIELVRVGALEEAVKYGRIELAKFFGMSGFEDLVQDCVALLAYEQPRESSVGYLLEESQREVVADTVNAMILSTNPNLKDSHGFLQSCLERLLRQLTACCLERRSLNGDQGEAFRLRRELNVSKTYKC
;
A
#
# COMPACT_ATOMS: atom_id res chain seq x y z
N MET A 1 -14.10 32.97 -45.60
CA MET A 1 -14.72 33.56 -44.39
C MET A 1 -14.69 32.49 -43.31
N ALA A 2 -13.69 32.55 -42.43
CA ALA A 2 -13.45 31.55 -41.40
C ALA A 2 -14.14 31.91 -40.08
N SER A 3 -14.39 30.86 -39.29
CA SER A 3 -14.57 30.85 -37.84
C SER A 3 -15.89 31.39 -37.28
N LYS A 4 -16.81 30.46 -37.03
CA LYS A 4 -17.54 30.40 -35.76
C LYS A 4 -17.60 28.95 -35.29
N THR A 5 -16.53 28.49 -34.67
CA THR A 5 -16.54 27.29 -33.83
C THR A 5 -17.33 27.65 -32.57
N THR A 6 -18.61 27.35 -32.57
CA THR A 6 -19.44 27.44 -31.36
C THR A 6 -19.28 26.12 -30.61
N VAL A 7 -18.19 25.96 -29.86
CA VAL A 7 -18.16 24.93 -28.81
C VAL A 7 -19.08 25.45 -27.70
N PRO A 8 -20.10 24.68 -27.27
CA PRO A 8 -20.87 25.05 -26.09
C PRO A 8 -19.91 25.19 -24.89
N PRO A 9 -20.19 26.09 -23.93
CA PRO A 9 -19.44 26.05 -22.68
C PRO A 9 -19.74 24.68 -22.06
N VAL A 10 -18.70 23.84 -21.97
CA VAL A 10 -18.76 22.62 -21.17
C VAL A 10 -18.95 23.11 -19.75
N TYR A 11 -20.20 23.13 -19.31
CA TYR A 11 -20.51 23.23 -17.89
C TYR A 11 -20.06 21.88 -17.33
N MET A 12 -18.81 21.83 -16.88
CA MET A 12 -18.32 20.77 -16.02
C MET A 12 -19.18 20.87 -14.77
N ALA A 13 -20.34 20.21 -14.78
CA ALA A 13 -21.04 19.88 -13.56
C ALA A 13 -19.96 19.26 -12.68
N GLN A 14 -19.76 19.88 -11.54
CA GLN A 14 -18.76 19.48 -10.59
C GLN A 14 -19.21 18.13 -10.03
N GLU A 15 -18.90 17.05 -10.74
CA GLU A 15 -18.92 15.68 -10.26
C GLU A 15 -17.77 15.55 -9.24
N ASN A 16 -17.89 16.31 -8.15
CA ASN A 16 -17.07 16.19 -6.97
C ASN A 16 -17.46 14.90 -6.26
N GLY A 17 -16.78 13.82 -6.61
CA GLY A 17 -16.75 12.60 -5.81
C GLY A 17 -15.45 12.39 -5.04
N PHE A 18 -14.41 13.19 -5.28
CA PHE A 18 -13.13 13.12 -4.56
C PHE A 18 -12.49 14.49 -4.50
N SER A 19 -12.33 15.02 -3.30
CA SER A 19 -11.58 16.24 -3.08
C SER A 19 -10.08 15.98 -3.22
N GLU A 20 -9.31 16.98 -3.65
CA GLU A 20 -7.84 16.92 -3.63
C GLU A 20 -7.28 16.64 -2.22
N GLN A 21 -8.08 16.93 -1.18
CA GLN A 21 -7.82 16.64 0.22
C GLN A 21 -7.90 15.12 0.54
N ASP A 22 -8.67 14.33 -0.21
CA ASP A 22 -8.75 12.88 -0.03
C ASP A 22 -7.50 12.17 -0.56
N ILE A 23 -6.98 12.65 -1.68
CA ILE A 23 -5.75 12.14 -2.31
C ILE A 23 -4.53 12.43 -1.42
N THR A 24 -4.53 13.61 -0.80
CA THR A 24 -3.47 14.09 0.08
C THR A 24 -3.67 13.71 1.54
N TYR A 25 -4.70 12.92 1.86
CA TYR A 25 -5.03 12.52 3.24
C TYR A 25 -3.80 11.97 3.95
N ALA A 26 -3.48 12.58 5.08
CA ALA A 26 -2.37 12.21 5.94
C ALA A 26 -1.01 12.04 5.25
N LEU A 27 -0.77 12.68 4.09
CA LEU A 27 0.38 12.38 3.25
C LEU A 27 1.72 12.59 3.98
N ASN A 28 1.81 13.64 4.81
CA ASN A 28 3.02 13.90 5.60
C ASN A 28 3.24 12.86 6.71
N GLN A 29 2.19 12.45 7.43
CA GLN A 29 2.29 11.37 8.42
C GLN A 29 2.69 10.05 7.74
N ARG A 30 2.01 9.68 6.64
CA ARG A 30 2.28 8.45 5.88
C ARG A 30 3.71 8.42 5.35
N LYS A 31 4.19 9.54 4.79
CA LYS A 31 5.59 9.66 4.31
C LYS A 31 6.58 9.46 5.46
N THR A 32 6.33 10.07 6.61
CA THR A 32 7.19 9.94 7.80
C THR A 32 7.24 8.50 8.29
N LEU A 33 6.08 7.85 8.47
CA LEU A 33 6.00 6.46 8.91
C LEU A 33 6.67 5.50 7.91
N ARG A 34 6.46 5.70 6.61
CA ARG A 34 7.16 4.92 5.57
C ARG A 34 8.67 5.07 5.69
N GLN A 35 9.19 6.27 5.92
CA GLN A 35 10.63 6.49 6.06
C GLN A 35 11.20 5.79 7.29
N LEU A 36 10.52 5.84 8.43
CA LEU A 36 10.93 5.13 9.65
C LEU A 36 10.98 3.61 9.41
N ILE A 37 9.93 3.04 8.82
CA ILE A 37 9.86 1.60 8.52
C ILE A 37 10.96 1.18 7.53
N LYS A 38 11.14 1.94 6.44
CA LYS A 38 12.20 1.67 5.45
C LYS A 38 13.61 1.72 6.04
N ARG A 39 13.84 2.54 7.07
CA ARG A 39 15.12 2.62 7.79
C ARG A 39 15.30 1.53 8.85
N GLY A 40 14.24 0.78 9.18
CA GLY A 40 14.25 -0.21 10.26
C GLY A 40 14.00 0.40 11.65
N GLU A 41 13.58 1.67 11.72
CA GLU A 41 13.27 2.38 12.97
C GLU A 41 11.85 2.04 13.46
N ILE A 42 11.60 0.75 13.73
CA ILE A 42 10.24 0.24 13.99
C ILE A 42 9.65 0.76 15.30
N ASP A 43 10.44 0.93 16.36
CA ASP A 43 9.94 1.47 17.63
C ASP A 43 9.47 2.91 17.48
N ALA A 44 10.20 3.72 16.70
CA ALA A 44 9.80 5.09 16.39
C ALA A 44 8.51 5.11 15.56
N ALA A 45 8.37 4.20 14.59
CA ALA A 45 7.14 4.05 13.81
C ALA A 45 5.94 3.65 14.70
N LEU A 46 6.12 2.68 15.60
CA LEU A 46 5.10 2.27 16.58
C LEU A 46 4.71 3.41 17.53
N GLY A 47 5.68 4.19 18.01
CA GLY A 47 5.42 5.38 18.83
C GLY A 47 4.54 6.39 18.08
N LYS A 48 4.94 6.75 16.85
CA LYS A 48 4.15 7.67 16.01
C LYS A 48 2.77 7.13 15.66
N LEU A 49 2.62 5.83 15.43
CA LEU A 49 1.31 5.21 15.20
C LEU A 49 0.42 5.30 16.43
N ARG A 50 0.97 5.06 17.63
CA ARG A 50 0.22 5.20 18.88
C ARG A 50 -0.24 6.64 19.12
N ASP A 51 0.59 7.61 18.76
CA ASP A 51 0.29 9.04 18.91
C ASP A 51 -0.75 9.54 17.90
N TRP A 52 -0.62 9.14 16.63
CA TRP A 52 -1.41 9.72 15.52
C TRP A 52 -2.63 8.88 15.12
N TYR A 53 -2.53 7.56 15.26
CA TYR A 53 -3.54 6.59 14.82
C TYR A 53 -3.72 5.47 15.85
N PRO A 54 -4.06 5.80 17.12
CA PRO A 54 -4.19 4.80 18.17
C PRO A 54 -5.16 3.67 17.79
N GLN A 55 -6.18 3.96 16.99
CA GLN A 55 -7.14 2.97 16.49
C GLN A 55 -6.54 1.88 15.60
N ILE A 56 -5.38 2.13 14.97
CA ILE A 56 -4.68 1.11 14.16
C ILE A 56 -3.93 0.12 15.05
N VAL A 57 -3.46 0.57 16.22
CA VAL A 57 -2.63 -0.21 17.14
C VAL A 57 -3.35 -0.57 18.45
N GLN A 58 -4.63 -0.24 18.57
CA GLN A 58 -5.43 -0.52 19.76
C GLN A 58 -5.62 -2.03 19.97
N ASP A 59 -5.77 -2.77 18.87
CA ASP A 59 -5.84 -4.22 18.87
C ASP A 59 -4.43 -4.76 18.66
N ASP A 60 -3.84 -5.24 19.76
CA ASP A 60 -2.48 -5.77 19.76
C ASP A 60 -2.37 -7.09 18.98
N LYS A 61 -3.49 -7.71 18.61
CA LYS A 61 -3.57 -8.91 17.79
C LYS A 61 -3.96 -8.66 16.33
N SER A 62 -4.05 -7.39 15.92
CA SER A 62 -4.33 -7.05 14.53
C SER A 62 -3.18 -7.46 13.60
N ALA A 63 -3.49 -7.71 12.32
CA ALA A 63 -2.48 -8.04 11.31
C ALA A 63 -1.41 -6.93 11.15
N THR A 64 -1.77 -5.67 11.43
CA THR A 64 -0.82 -4.55 11.36
C THR A 64 0.17 -4.58 12.52
N CYS A 65 -0.33 -4.81 13.74
CA CYS A 65 0.52 -5.03 14.92
C CYS A 65 1.43 -6.23 14.71
N PHE A 66 0.87 -7.34 14.22
CA PHE A 66 1.64 -8.54 13.89
C PHE A 66 2.85 -8.24 12.98
N LEU A 67 2.60 -7.60 11.83
CA LEU A 67 3.66 -7.28 10.87
C LEU A 67 4.72 -6.33 11.43
N LEU A 68 4.31 -5.35 12.25
CA LEU A 68 5.25 -4.44 12.92
C LEU A 68 6.11 -5.18 13.94
N HIS A 69 5.52 -6.09 14.73
CA HIS A 69 6.26 -6.91 15.68
C HIS A 69 7.22 -7.89 15.00
N CYS A 70 6.79 -8.54 13.91
CA CYS A 70 7.66 -9.35 13.06
C CYS A 70 8.83 -8.52 12.53
N GLN A 71 8.57 -7.33 11.98
CA GLN A 71 9.64 -6.49 11.47
C GLN A 71 10.62 -6.08 12.58
N LYS A 72 10.13 -5.67 13.75
CA LYS A 72 10.99 -5.31 14.88
C LYS A 72 11.88 -6.48 15.29
N PHE A 73 11.33 -7.69 15.36
CA PHE A 73 12.10 -8.91 15.64
C PHE A 73 13.19 -9.13 14.57
N ILE A 74 12.82 -9.05 13.29
CA ILE A 74 13.76 -9.18 12.15
C ILE A 74 14.88 -8.14 12.24
N GLU A 75 14.57 -6.89 12.62
CA GLU A 75 15.59 -5.84 12.79
C GLU A 75 16.56 -6.13 13.96
N LEU A 76 16.08 -6.72 15.05
CA LEU A 76 16.94 -7.15 16.16
C LEU A 76 17.91 -8.26 15.72
N VAL A 77 17.40 -9.25 14.97
CA VAL A 77 18.25 -10.30 14.39
C VAL A 77 19.25 -9.72 13.39
N ARG A 78 18.82 -8.77 12.56
CA ARG A 78 19.65 -8.12 11.53
C ARG A 78 20.90 -7.44 12.10
N VAL A 79 20.80 -6.87 13.31
CA VAL A 79 21.94 -6.21 14.00
C VAL A 79 22.69 -7.14 14.95
N GLY A 80 22.31 -8.42 15.04
CA GLY A 80 22.94 -9.40 15.91
C GLY A 80 22.55 -9.29 17.39
N ALA A 81 21.51 -8.53 17.73
CA ALA A 81 21.00 -8.39 19.10
C ALA A 81 20.10 -9.59 19.47
N LEU A 82 20.71 -10.78 19.55
CA LEU A 82 19.99 -12.05 19.68
C LEU A 82 19.24 -12.19 21.02
N GLU A 83 19.83 -11.73 22.12
CA GLU A 83 19.19 -11.79 23.44
C GLU A 83 17.92 -10.95 23.48
N GLU A 84 18.00 -9.73 22.93
CA GLU A 84 16.87 -8.82 22.78
C GLU A 84 15.82 -9.38 21.83
N ALA A 85 16.24 -9.97 20.70
CA ALA A 85 15.33 -10.61 19.75
C ALA A 85 14.53 -11.74 20.43
N VAL A 86 15.21 -12.63 21.18
CA VAL A 86 14.55 -13.72 21.91
C VAL A 86 13.58 -13.18 22.96
N LYS A 87 14.02 -12.20 23.77
CA LYS A 87 13.16 -11.57 24.78
C LYS A 87 11.93 -10.93 24.14
N TYR A 88 12.12 -10.20 23.05
CA TYR A 88 11.04 -9.54 22.32
C TYR A 88 10.07 -10.56 21.72
N GLY A 89 10.57 -11.59 21.04
CA GLY A 89 9.75 -12.64 20.43
C GLY A 89 8.88 -13.37 21.45
N ARG A 90 9.41 -13.65 22.64
CA ARG A 90 8.65 -14.29 23.74
C ARG A 90 7.53 -13.41 24.32
N ILE A 91 7.58 -12.10 24.13
CA ILE A 91 6.57 -11.17 24.66
C ILE A 91 5.58 -10.81 23.57
N GLU A 92 6.07 -10.36 22.42
CA GLU A 92 5.23 -9.79 21.36
C GLU A 92 4.80 -10.82 20.32
N LEU A 93 5.71 -11.64 19.79
CA LEU A 93 5.34 -12.68 18.81
C LEU A 93 4.55 -13.81 19.45
N ALA A 94 4.82 -14.11 20.73
CA ALA A 94 4.08 -15.08 21.55
C ALA A 94 2.55 -14.92 21.48
N LYS A 95 2.06 -13.68 21.34
CA LYS A 95 0.63 -13.34 21.29
C LYS A 95 -0.10 -13.91 20.07
N PHE A 96 0.65 -14.22 19.00
CA PHE A 96 0.13 -14.66 17.71
C PHE A 96 0.26 -16.17 17.48
N PHE A 97 0.91 -16.91 18.39
CA PHE A 97 1.03 -18.36 18.24
C PHE A 97 -0.35 -19.02 18.31
N GLY A 98 -0.62 -19.91 17.34
CA GLY A 98 -1.90 -20.61 17.23
C GLY A 98 -3.05 -19.76 16.69
N MET A 99 -2.77 -18.55 16.20
CA MET A 99 -3.74 -17.74 15.47
C MET A 99 -3.65 -18.01 13.97
N SER A 100 -4.76 -18.46 13.39
CA SER A 100 -4.89 -18.76 11.97
C SER A 100 -4.47 -17.60 11.07
N GLY A 101 -3.54 -17.86 10.15
CA GLY A 101 -3.07 -16.91 9.15
C GLY A 101 -1.76 -16.20 9.52
N PHE A 102 -1.18 -16.48 10.69
CA PHE A 102 0.09 -15.91 11.13
C PHE A 102 1.19 -16.96 11.34
N GLU A 103 0.84 -18.24 11.37
CA GLU A 103 1.73 -19.33 11.78
C GLU A 103 3.01 -19.41 10.96
N ASP A 104 2.88 -19.38 9.63
CA ASP A 104 4.02 -19.51 8.71
C ASP A 104 5.03 -18.38 8.94
N LEU A 105 4.56 -17.13 8.99
CA LEU A 105 5.46 -15.98 9.16
C LEU A 105 6.06 -15.93 10.57
N VAL A 106 5.32 -16.34 11.62
CA VAL A 106 5.90 -16.48 12.97
C VAL A 106 7.03 -17.50 12.95
N GLN A 107 6.79 -18.67 12.35
CA GLN A 107 7.77 -19.75 12.25
C GLN A 107 9.02 -19.28 11.50
N ASP A 108 8.85 -18.61 10.37
CA ASP A 108 9.97 -18.13 9.57
C ASP A 108 10.78 -17.04 10.30
N CYS A 109 10.09 -16.12 11.00
CA CYS A 109 10.77 -15.12 11.83
C CYS A 109 11.65 -15.81 12.89
N VAL A 110 11.08 -16.73 13.66
CA VAL A 110 11.82 -17.39 14.76
C VAL A 110 12.94 -18.30 14.21
N ALA A 111 12.76 -18.89 13.03
CA ALA A 111 13.77 -19.71 12.37
C ALA A 111 15.07 -18.95 12.06
N LEU A 112 15.02 -17.62 11.89
CA LEU A 112 16.22 -16.79 11.70
C LEU A 112 17.25 -16.95 12.83
N LEU A 113 16.80 -17.27 14.06
CA LEU A 113 17.69 -17.48 15.21
C LEU A 113 18.48 -18.79 15.14
N ALA A 114 18.06 -19.75 14.31
CA ALA A 114 18.69 -21.05 14.20
C ALA A 114 19.92 -21.06 13.28
N TYR A 115 20.14 -19.98 12.51
CA TYR A 115 21.21 -19.89 11.53
C TYR A 115 22.32 -18.96 12.00
N GLU A 116 23.58 -19.40 11.82
CA GLU A 116 24.76 -18.57 12.09
C GLU A 116 24.83 -17.37 11.14
N GLN A 117 24.42 -17.55 9.88
CA GLN A 117 24.26 -16.51 8.87
C GLN A 117 22.81 -16.42 8.39
N PRO A 118 21.93 -15.67 9.09
CA PRO A 118 20.50 -15.64 8.79
C PRO A 118 20.14 -15.21 7.35
N ARG A 119 20.99 -14.39 6.71
CA ARG A 119 20.78 -13.94 5.31
C ARG A 119 20.94 -15.05 4.28
N GLU A 120 21.71 -16.09 4.59
CA GLU A 120 21.96 -17.22 3.68
C GLU A 120 20.99 -18.38 3.94
N SER A 121 20.07 -18.22 4.88
CA SER A 121 19.08 -19.23 5.25
C SER A 121 17.91 -19.30 4.26
N SER A 122 17.09 -20.36 4.36
CA SER A 122 15.84 -20.49 3.60
C SER A 122 14.83 -19.37 3.89
N VAL A 123 14.97 -18.68 5.03
CA VAL A 123 14.13 -17.55 5.45
C VAL A 123 14.87 -16.21 5.32
N GLY A 124 16.01 -16.19 4.62
CA GLY A 124 16.83 -14.99 4.41
C GLY A 124 16.10 -13.87 3.68
N TYR A 125 15.06 -14.18 2.90
CA TYR A 125 14.21 -13.19 2.22
C TYR A 125 13.55 -12.21 3.20
N LEU A 126 13.33 -12.60 4.47
CA LEU A 126 12.81 -11.70 5.51
C LEU A 126 13.77 -10.53 5.83
N LEU A 127 15.06 -10.70 5.56
CA LEU A 127 16.09 -9.69 5.80
C LEU A 127 16.28 -8.73 4.63
N GLU A 128 15.56 -8.91 3.53
CA GLU A 128 15.60 -8.01 2.38
C GLU A 128 14.88 -6.67 2.67
N GLU A 129 15.13 -5.68 1.80
CA GLU A 129 14.40 -4.41 1.83
C GLU A 129 12.94 -4.56 1.41
N SER A 130 12.64 -5.55 0.56
CA SER A 130 11.29 -5.90 0.11
C SER A 130 10.35 -6.16 1.28
N GLN A 131 10.83 -6.82 2.33
CA GLN A 131 10.06 -7.07 3.55
C GLN A 131 9.66 -5.77 4.26
N ARG A 132 10.56 -4.78 4.35
CA ARG A 132 10.23 -3.45 4.93
C ARG A 132 9.20 -2.71 4.09
N GLU A 133 9.21 -2.85 2.77
CA GLU A 133 8.22 -2.24 1.89
C GLU A 133 6.82 -2.81 2.13
N VAL A 134 6.69 -4.14 2.33
CA VAL A 134 5.40 -4.79 2.63
C VAL A 134 4.79 -4.22 3.92
N VAL A 135 5.60 -4.04 4.96
CA VAL A 135 5.15 -3.46 6.23
C VAL A 135 4.77 -1.99 6.05
N ALA A 136 5.57 -1.22 5.31
CA ALA A 136 5.27 0.18 5.03
C ALA A 136 3.99 0.37 4.19
N ASP A 137 3.75 -0.50 3.21
CA ASP A 137 2.53 -0.49 2.40
C ASP A 137 1.30 -0.85 3.23
N THR A 138 1.42 -1.84 4.13
CA THR A 138 0.36 -2.21 5.05
C THR A 138 0.00 -1.05 5.98
N VAL A 139 0.99 -0.42 6.62
CA VAL A 139 0.76 0.74 7.48
C VAL A 139 0.15 1.90 6.70
N ASN A 140 0.63 2.15 5.47
CA ASN A 140 0.06 3.17 4.60
C ASN A 140 -1.41 2.89 4.25
N ALA A 141 -1.75 1.65 3.92
CA ALA A 141 -3.13 1.24 3.62
C ALA A 141 -4.05 1.41 4.85
N MET A 142 -3.57 1.02 6.03
CA MET A 142 -4.31 1.19 7.28
C MET A 142 -4.58 2.65 7.61
N ILE A 143 -3.59 3.54 7.42
CA ILE A 143 -3.81 4.98 7.61
C ILE A 143 -4.82 5.51 6.60
N LEU A 144 -4.73 5.12 5.33
CA LEU A 144 -5.73 5.53 4.34
C LEU A 144 -7.15 5.09 4.75
N SER A 145 -7.29 3.90 5.34
CA SER A 145 -8.59 3.41 5.84
C SER A 145 -9.18 4.25 6.98
N THR A 146 -8.39 5.08 7.67
CA THR A 146 -8.90 5.98 8.71
C THR A 146 -9.43 7.31 8.17
N ASN A 147 -9.43 7.52 6.84
CA ASN A 147 -9.92 8.76 6.26
C ASN A 147 -11.45 8.88 6.48
N PRO A 148 -11.93 9.93 7.20
CA PRO A 148 -13.34 10.11 7.51
C PRO A 148 -14.23 10.38 6.29
N ASN A 149 -13.64 10.79 5.16
CA ASN A 149 -14.35 11.05 3.92
C ASN A 149 -14.60 9.79 3.08
N LEU A 150 -14.03 8.64 3.45
CA LEU A 150 -14.21 7.36 2.74
C LEU A 150 -15.53 6.63 3.08
N LYS A 151 -16.54 7.34 3.61
CA LYS A 151 -17.83 6.74 4.01
C LYS A 151 -18.60 6.13 2.84
N ASP A 152 -18.32 6.54 1.60
CA ASP A 152 -18.93 5.95 0.42
C ASP A 152 -18.04 4.83 -0.14
N SER A 153 -18.38 3.60 0.22
CA SER A 153 -17.74 2.35 -0.25
C SER A 153 -17.68 2.20 -1.78
N HIS A 154 -18.31 3.10 -2.54
CA HIS A 154 -18.24 3.14 -4.00
C HIS A 154 -17.03 3.91 -4.57
N GLY A 155 -16.37 4.75 -3.76
CA GLY A 155 -15.27 5.62 -4.23
C GLY A 155 -13.90 4.94 -4.29
N PHE A 156 -13.68 3.86 -3.52
CA PHE A 156 -12.40 3.13 -3.44
C PHE A 156 -11.91 2.63 -4.81
N LEU A 157 -12.84 2.43 -5.74
CA LEU A 157 -12.60 1.95 -7.09
C LEU A 157 -12.42 3.07 -8.12
N GLN A 158 -12.16 4.30 -7.72
CA GLN A 158 -11.79 5.35 -8.67
C GLN A 158 -10.49 6.01 -8.23
N SER A 159 -9.40 5.23 -8.26
CA SER A 159 -8.06 5.82 -8.23
C SER A 159 -7.96 6.95 -9.27
N CYS A 160 -7.14 7.97 -9.01
CA CYS A 160 -6.90 9.03 -10.00
C CYS A 160 -6.51 8.44 -11.36
N LEU A 161 -5.74 7.35 -11.34
CA LEU A 161 -5.40 6.58 -12.52
C LEU A 161 -6.65 6.03 -13.22
N GLU A 162 -7.55 5.36 -12.51
CA GLU A 162 -8.79 4.86 -13.11
C GLU A 162 -9.66 5.99 -13.67
N ARG A 163 -9.78 7.12 -12.97
CA ARG A 163 -10.50 8.30 -13.48
C ARG A 163 -9.86 8.82 -14.76
N LEU A 164 -8.54 8.97 -14.78
CA LEU A 164 -7.80 9.39 -15.98
C LEU A 164 -7.99 8.40 -17.13
N LEU A 165 -7.94 7.10 -16.86
CA LEU A 165 -8.16 6.06 -17.87
C LEU A 165 -9.61 6.09 -18.41
N ARG A 166 -10.61 6.35 -17.56
CA ARG A 166 -12.01 6.53 -17.98
C ARG A 166 -12.18 7.78 -18.82
N GLN A 167 -11.64 8.91 -18.39
CA GLN A 167 -11.66 10.18 -19.14
C GLN A 167 -10.97 10.05 -20.50
N LEU A 168 -9.79 9.41 -20.52
CA LEU A 168 -9.05 9.10 -21.75
C LEU A 168 -9.89 8.23 -22.69
N THR A 169 -10.53 7.18 -22.15
CA THR A 169 -11.40 6.29 -22.93
C THR A 169 -12.58 7.05 -23.51
N ALA A 170 -13.28 7.86 -22.72
CA ALA A 170 -14.42 8.66 -23.15
C ALA A 170 -14.03 9.68 -24.24
N CYS A 171 -12.96 10.43 -24.03
CA CYS A 171 -12.43 11.39 -25.01
C CYS A 171 -12.05 10.71 -26.33
N CYS A 172 -11.40 9.54 -26.27
CA CYS A 172 -11.04 8.77 -27.46
C CYS A 172 -12.28 8.29 -28.23
N LEU A 173 -13.34 7.85 -27.53
CA LEU A 173 -14.60 7.42 -28.17
C LEU A 173 -15.33 8.60 -28.82
N GLU A 174 -15.39 9.75 -28.15
CA GLU A 174 -16.06 10.94 -28.69
C GLU A 174 -15.34 11.49 -29.93
N ARG A 175 -14.01 11.56 -29.90
CA ARG A 175 -13.20 11.93 -31.07
C ARG A 175 -13.42 10.98 -32.25
N ARG A 176 -13.62 9.68 -31.99
CA ARG A 176 -13.89 8.68 -33.02
C ARG A 176 -15.29 8.87 -33.63
N SER A 177 -16.29 9.14 -32.80
CA SER A 177 -17.65 9.46 -33.23
C SER A 177 -17.66 10.69 -34.17
N LEU A 178 -16.95 11.76 -33.81
CA LEU A 178 -16.81 12.97 -34.65
C LEU A 178 -16.13 12.72 -36.00
N ASN A 179 -15.33 11.66 -36.11
CA ASN A 179 -14.66 11.26 -37.35
C ASN A 179 -15.40 10.15 -38.12
N GLY A 180 -16.70 9.97 -37.89
CA GLY A 180 -17.51 8.96 -38.60
C GLY A 180 -17.11 7.52 -38.26
N ASP A 181 -16.79 7.29 -36.99
CA ASP A 181 -16.33 6.01 -36.43
C ASP A 181 -15.01 5.47 -37.01
N GLN A 182 -14.25 6.31 -37.72
CA GLN A 182 -12.96 5.96 -38.30
C GLN A 182 -11.82 6.11 -37.29
N GLY A 183 -10.81 5.23 -37.40
CA GLY A 183 -9.60 5.23 -36.56
C GLY A 183 -9.60 4.17 -35.45
N GLU A 184 -8.47 4.08 -34.75
CA GLU A 184 -8.25 3.08 -33.69
C GLU A 184 -9.03 3.43 -32.41
N ALA A 185 -9.70 2.43 -31.83
CA ALA A 185 -10.44 2.58 -30.58
C ALA A 185 -9.55 2.24 -29.38
N PHE A 186 -9.40 3.19 -28.45
CA PHE A 186 -8.76 2.92 -27.17
C PHE A 186 -9.60 1.95 -26.35
N ARG A 187 -9.05 0.76 -26.06
CA ARG A 187 -9.71 -0.26 -25.23
C ARG A 187 -8.76 -0.66 -24.12
N LEU A 188 -8.98 -0.13 -22.91
CA LEU A 188 -8.12 -0.38 -21.75
C LEU A 188 -7.81 -1.88 -21.51
N ARG A 189 -8.81 -2.76 -21.64
CA ARG A 189 -8.61 -4.22 -21.49
C ARG A 189 -7.67 -4.82 -22.53
N ARG A 190 -7.63 -4.27 -23.75
CA ARG A 190 -6.69 -4.69 -24.79
C ARG A 190 -5.28 -4.26 -24.39
N GLU A 191 -5.09 -2.99 -24.06
CA GLU A 191 -3.78 -2.44 -23.69
C GLU A 191 -3.16 -3.12 -22.47
N LEU A 192 -3.95 -3.41 -21.43
CA LEU A 192 -3.45 -4.10 -20.23
C LEU A 192 -3.05 -5.57 -20.49
N ASN A 193 -3.63 -6.21 -21.52
CA ASN A 193 -3.32 -7.59 -21.87
C ASN A 193 -2.17 -7.70 -22.88
N VAL A 194 -1.91 -6.65 -23.68
CA VAL A 194 -0.74 -6.58 -24.57
C VAL A 194 0.56 -6.66 -23.75
N SER A 195 0.62 -6.08 -22.54
CA SER A 195 1.79 -6.15 -21.65
C SER A 195 2.10 -7.55 -21.09
N LYS A 196 1.14 -8.48 -21.11
CA LYS A 196 1.35 -9.87 -20.65
C LYS A 196 1.92 -10.78 -21.74
N THR A 197 1.95 -10.34 -23.00
CA THR A 197 2.43 -11.16 -24.13
C THR A 197 3.90 -10.95 -24.48
N TYR A 198 4.61 -10.07 -23.76
CA TYR A 198 6.06 -9.83 -23.93
C TYR A 198 6.93 -10.44 -22.81
N LYS A 199 6.41 -11.41 -22.04
CA LYS A 199 7.24 -12.26 -21.17
C LYS A 199 7.30 -13.67 -21.77
N CYS A 200 8.27 -13.86 -22.68
CA CYS A 200 8.92 -15.13 -22.97
C CYS A 200 10.42 -14.83 -23.05
#